data_AF-A0A8C5IX15-F1
#
_entry.id   AF-A0A8C5IX15-F1
#
_cell.length_a   1.000
_cell.length_b   1.000
_cell.length_c   1.000
_cell.angle_alpha   90.00
_cell.angle_beta   90.00
_cell.angle_gamma   90.00
#
_symmetry.space_group_name_H-M   'P 1'
#
loop_
_entity.id
_entity.type
_entity.pdbx_description
1 polymer ?
#
loop_
_entity_poly.entity_id
_entity_poly.type
_entity_poly.pdbx_seq_one_letter_code
_entity_poly.pdbx_strand_id
1 'polypeptide(L)'
;SSLSCSWPSLFFPLSFLLLGLLRAEAGSSQQGPVKKQCDQRLLIRMKTKCVPCSLNLDTQCPAGYTKITNGTGTPDCRYYLETKTHTLSFSGCRHRCVKEFEQPECCQGHWGPDCMGELFWVFTYVHPLICSSLCPNQIHSY
;
A
#
# COMPACT_ATOMS: atom_id res chain seq x y z
N SER A 1 -2.06 -36.54 34.25
CA SER A 1 -2.92 -37.13 33.22
C SER A 1 -2.22 -37.00 31.89
N SER A 2 -1.49 -38.04 31.54
CA SER A 2 -0.74 -38.21 30.31
C SER A 2 -1.72 -38.41 29.15
N LEU A 3 -1.67 -37.56 28.13
CA LEU A 3 -2.32 -37.81 26.85
C LEU A 3 -1.22 -38.05 25.82
N SER A 4 -0.93 -39.33 25.65
CA SER A 4 -0.12 -39.90 24.58
C SER A 4 -0.84 -39.71 23.23
N CYS A 5 -0.24 -38.94 22.32
CA CYS A 5 -0.66 -38.95 20.92
C CYS A 5 0.04 -40.11 20.20
N SER A 6 -0.68 -41.23 20.06
CA SER A 6 -0.27 -42.37 19.22
C SER A 6 -0.33 -41.96 17.74
N TRP A 7 0.77 -42.16 17.02
CA TRP A 7 0.84 -42.07 15.56
C TRP A 7 0.34 -43.38 14.91
N PRO A 8 -0.62 -43.33 13.96
CA PRO A 8 -0.76 -44.38 12.97
C PRO A 8 0.09 -44.06 11.73
N SER A 9 1.03 -44.97 11.52
CA SER A 9 1.88 -45.25 10.38
C SER A 9 1.26 -45.09 8.97
N LEU A 10 2.01 -44.41 8.09
CA LEU A 10 2.40 -44.88 6.75
C LEU A 10 1.37 -45.09 5.61
N PHE A 11 0.32 -44.27 5.46
CA PHE A 11 -0.59 -44.38 4.29
C PHE A 11 -0.84 -43.09 3.49
N PHE A 12 0.09 -42.15 3.45
CA PHE A 12 -0.09 -40.89 2.71
C PHE A 12 0.96 -40.50 1.63
N PRO A 13 1.83 -41.37 1.06
CA PRO A 13 2.74 -40.87 0.01
C PRO A 13 2.19 -40.95 -1.43
N LEU A 14 1.24 -41.85 -1.74
CA LEU A 14 0.87 -42.13 -3.14
C LEU A 14 -0.25 -41.25 -3.72
N SER A 15 -1.11 -40.65 -2.90
CA SER A 15 -2.21 -39.80 -3.39
C SER A 15 -1.75 -38.38 -3.78
N PHE A 16 -0.70 -37.85 -3.13
CA PHE A 16 -0.16 -36.53 -3.47
C PHE A 16 0.63 -36.52 -4.80
N LEU A 17 1.13 -37.66 -5.26
CA LEU A 17 1.87 -37.79 -6.52
C LEU A 17 0.98 -37.65 -7.77
N LEU A 18 -0.31 -37.99 -7.68
CA LEU A 18 -1.24 -37.91 -8.81
C LEU A 18 -1.83 -36.50 -9.04
N LEU A 19 -1.90 -35.66 -7.99
CA LEU A 19 -2.35 -34.27 -8.11
C LEU A 19 -1.27 -33.30 -8.64
N GLY A 20 0.00 -33.74 -8.69
CA GLY A 20 1.12 -32.93 -9.16
C GLY A 20 1.22 -32.77 -10.68
N LEU A 21 0.58 -33.63 -11.47
CA LEU A 21 0.77 -33.67 -12.93
C LEU A 21 -0.19 -32.80 -13.75
N LEU A 22 -1.19 -32.16 -13.12
CA LEU A 22 -2.21 -31.35 -13.84
C LEU A 22 -2.07 -29.83 -13.68
N ARG A 23 -0.97 -29.32 -13.09
CA ARG A 23 -0.71 -27.88 -13.01
C ARG A 23 0.51 -27.47 -13.81
N ALA A 24 0.44 -27.70 -15.12
CA ALA A 24 1.30 -27.03 -16.08
C ALA A 24 0.44 -26.07 -16.91
N GLU A 25 0.17 -24.88 -16.36
CA GLU A 25 -0.06 -23.65 -17.14
C GLU A 25 -0.21 -22.46 -16.18
N ALA A 26 0.87 -21.70 -15.99
CA ALA A 26 0.82 -20.31 -15.56
C ALA A 26 2.16 -19.63 -15.87
N GLY A 27 2.12 -18.70 -16.82
CA GLY A 27 2.97 -17.51 -16.86
C GLY A 27 4.47 -17.72 -17.03
N SER A 28 4.94 -17.53 -18.27
CA SER A 28 6.31 -17.10 -18.53
C SER A 28 6.64 -15.87 -17.67
N SER A 29 7.62 -15.97 -16.78
CA SER A 29 8.34 -14.80 -16.27
C SER A 29 9.85 -15.05 -16.42
N GLN A 30 10.48 -14.16 -17.16
CA GLN A 30 11.87 -14.19 -17.57
C GLN A 30 12.80 -14.20 -16.34
N GLN A 31 13.62 -15.24 -16.19
CA GLN A 31 14.61 -15.36 -15.12
C GLN A 31 15.85 -14.48 -15.44
N GLY A 32 15.71 -13.17 -15.22
CA GLY A 32 16.82 -12.30 -14.87
C GLY A 32 17.17 -12.44 -13.38
N PRO A 33 18.20 -11.76 -12.85
CA PRO A 33 18.48 -11.75 -11.42
C PRO A 33 17.19 -11.40 -10.65
N VAL A 34 16.74 -12.32 -9.78
CA VAL A 34 15.45 -12.21 -9.08
C VAL A 34 15.49 -10.98 -8.17
N LYS A 35 14.87 -9.89 -8.63
CA LYS A 35 14.71 -8.66 -7.85
C LYS A 35 13.73 -8.97 -6.71
N LYS A 36 14.18 -8.86 -5.45
CA LYS A 36 13.36 -9.15 -4.26
C LYS A 36 12.48 -7.98 -3.85
N GLN A 37 12.91 -6.76 -4.18
CA GLN A 37 12.26 -5.51 -3.87
C GLN A 37 11.59 -4.91 -5.11
N CYS A 38 10.31 -4.63 -5.00
CA CYS A 38 9.44 -4.11 -6.05
C CYS A 38 8.76 -2.83 -5.55
N ASP A 39 9.56 -1.83 -5.15
CA ASP A 39 9.06 -0.54 -4.66
C ASP A 39 7.99 0.02 -5.61
N GLN A 40 6.86 0.40 -5.02
CA GLN A 40 5.76 0.97 -5.76
C GLN A 40 5.78 2.49 -5.65
N ARG A 41 5.58 3.16 -6.78
CA ARG A 41 5.42 4.62 -6.81
C ARG A 41 3.95 4.96 -6.63
N LEU A 42 3.63 5.54 -5.48
CA LEU A 42 2.30 6.04 -5.16
C LEU A 42 2.23 7.54 -5.47
N LEU A 43 1.21 7.95 -6.21
CA LEU A 43 0.97 9.37 -6.50
C LEU A 43 -0.22 9.88 -5.68
N ILE A 44 0.09 10.60 -4.61
CA ILE A 44 -0.90 11.19 -3.70
C ILE A 44 -1.41 12.49 -4.33
N ARG A 45 -2.73 12.62 -4.45
CA ARG A 45 -3.38 13.81 -5.01
C ARG A 45 -4.21 14.51 -3.94
N MET A 46 -4.08 15.82 -3.86
CA MET A 46 -4.92 16.65 -2.99
C MET A 46 -5.36 17.94 -3.67
N LYS A 47 -6.25 18.68 -3.03
CA LYS A 47 -6.70 20.00 -3.48
C LYS A 47 -6.50 21.04 -2.39
N THR A 48 -6.17 22.27 -2.77
CA THR A 48 -6.08 23.39 -1.83
C THR A 48 -7.46 23.80 -1.31
N LYS A 49 -7.48 24.67 -0.29
CA LYS A 49 -8.71 25.30 0.17
C LYS A 49 -9.41 26.02 -0.99
N CYS A 50 -10.75 25.98 -1.00
CA CYS A 50 -11.55 26.75 -1.93
C CYS A 50 -11.52 28.23 -1.54
N VAL A 51 -11.08 29.09 -2.46
CA VAL A 51 -10.97 30.54 -2.25
C VAL A 51 -11.50 31.30 -3.47
N PRO A 52 -11.74 32.62 -3.39
CA PRO A 52 -12.07 33.41 -4.57
C PRO A 52 -11.00 33.24 -5.66
N CYS A 53 -11.41 33.02 -6.91
CA CYS A 53 -10.48 32.74 -8.00
C CYS A 53 -9.45 33.86 -8.21
N SER A 54 -9.84 35.11 -7.99
CA SER A 54 -8.96 36.29 -8.04
C SER A 54 -7.84 36.24 -7.00
N LEU A 55 -8.02 35.54 -5.89
CA LEU A 55 -7.05 35.39 -4.80
C LEU A 55 -6.30 34.06 -4.87
N ASN A 56 -6.63 33.18 -5.83
CA ASN A 56 -6.06 31.84 -5.86
C ASN A 56 -4.75 31.73 -6.65
N LEU A 57 -4.35 32.78 -7.39
CA LEU A 57 -3.17 32.76 -8.27
C LEU A 57 -1.88 32.38 -7.50
N ASP A 58 -1.67 33.01 -6.34
CA ASP A 58 -0.48 32.83 -5.51
C ASP A 58 -0.62 31.70 -4.47
N THR A 59 -1.77 31.01 -4.42
CA THR A 59 -2.00 29.91 -3.47
C THR A 59 -1.00 28.79 -3.69
N GLN A 60 -0.18 28.46 -2.71
CA GLN A 60 0.82 27.40 -2.81
C GLN A 60 0.26 26.05 -2.36
N CYS A 61 0.85 24.97 -2.87
CA CYS A 61 0.60 23.63 -2.35
C CYS A 61 1.34 23.44 -1.02
N PRO A 62 0.89 22.53 -0.14
CA PRO A 62 1.61 22.19 1.08
C PRO A 62 3.03 21.68 0.80
N ALA A 63 3.89 21.71 1.84
CA ALA A 63 5.27 21.27 1.72
C ALA A 63 5.39 19.86 1.14
N GLY A 64 6.26 19.70 0.14
CA GLY A 64 6.50 18.44 -0.57
C GLY A 64 5.45 18.08 -1.62
N TYR A 65 4.44 18.92 -1.85
CA TYR A 65 3.50 18.77 -2.96
C TYR A 65 3.81 19.74 -4.10
N THR A 66 3.64 19.27 -5.33
CA THR A 66 3.80 20.05 -6.56
C THR A 66 2.44 20.49 -7.10
N LYS A 67 2.31 21.77 -7.45
CA LYS A 67 1.11 22.33 -8.09
C LYS A 67 1.02 21.85 -9.54
N ILE A 68 -0.12 21.27 -9.92
CA ILE A 68 -0.35 20.75 -11.29
C ILE A 68 -1.38 21.55 -12.09
N THR A 69 -2.10 22.48 -11.45
CA THR A 69 -3.06 23.36 -12.12
C THR A 69 -2.48 24.76 -12.28
N ASN A 70 -2.65 25.33 -13.47
CA ASN A 70 -2.13 26.65 -13.84
C ASN A 70 -3.11 27.78 -13.51
N GLY A 71 -2.64 29.03 -13.64
CA GLY A 71 -3.46 30.23 -13.47
C GLY A 71 -4.12 30.32 -12.11
N THR A 72 -5.42 30.64 -12.08
CA THR A 72 -6.22 30.73 -10.86
C THR A 72 -6.73 29.38 -10.35
N GLY A 73 -6.31 28.26 -10.97
CA GLY A 73 -6.76 26.92 -10.59
C GLY A 73 -8.08 26.51 -11.25
N THR A 74 -8.74 25.49 -10.70
CA THR A 74 -9.96 24.92 -11.26
C THR A 74 -11.20 25.47 -10.52
N PRO A 75 -12.21 25.99 -11.23
CA PRO A 75 -13.45 26.50 -10.63
C PRO A 75 -14.43 25.35 -10.28
N ASP A 76 -13.96 24.35 -9.55
CA ASP A 76 -14.74 23.15 -9.20
C ASP A 76 -15.20 23.15 -7.73
N CYS A 77 -15.30 24.32 -7.09
CA CYS A 77 -15.67 24.43 -5.68
C CYS A 77 -16.51 25.68 -5.39
N ARG A 78 -17.14 25.69 -4.22
CA ARG A 78 -17.85 26.84 -3.67
C ARG A 78 -17.30 27.17 -2.29
N TYR A 79 -17.20 28.46 -1.99
CA TYR A 79 -16.89 28.95 -0.65
C TYR A 79 -18.10 29.70 -0.09
N TYR A 80 -18.17 29.79 1.23
CA TYR A 80 -19.31 30.35 1.93
C TYR A 80 -18.89 31.56 2.74
N LEU A 81 -19.69 32.61 2.70
CA LEU A 81 -19.55 33.77 3.57
C LEU A 81 -20.75 33.82 4.50
N GLU A 82 -20.48 33.85 5.80
CA GLU A 82 -21.52 33.95 6.82
C GLU A 82 -21.75 35.42 7.17
N THR A 83 -23.03 35.79 7.21
CA THR A 83 -23.50 37.06 7.77
C THR A 83 -24.36 36.76 9.00
N LYS A 84 -24.76 37.77 9.77
CA LYS A 84 -25.58 37.56 10.98
C LYS A 84 -26.91 36.84 10.73
N THR A 85 -27.42 36.86 9.49
CA THR A 85 -28.76 36.35 9.15
C THR A 85 -28.76 35.30 8.04
N HIS A 86 -27.70 35.21 7.23
CA HIS A 86 -27.67 34.34 6.05
C HIS A 86 -26.26 33.81 5.77
N THR A 87 -26.20 32.62 5.15
CA THR A 87 -24.98 32.06 4.57
C THR A 87 -25.06 32.15 3.05
N LEU A 88 -24.13 32.88 2.44
CA LEU A 88 -24.07 33.07 0.99
C LEU A 88 -23.06 32.11 0.38
N SER A 89 -23.39 31.53 -0.77
CA SER A 89 -22.54 30.58 -1.49
C SER A 89 -21.99 31.19 -2.77
N PHE A 90 -20.67 31.19 -2.93
CA PHE A 90 -19.99 31.78 -4.08
C PHE A 90 -19.13 30.73 -4.80
N SER A 91 -19.01 30.86 -6.12
CA SER A 91 -18.06 30.04 -6.89
C SER A 91 -16.62 30.40 -6.53
N GLY A 92 -15.82 29.38 -6.26
CA GLY A 92 -14.40 29.52 -5.94
C GLY A 92 -13.53 28.64 -6.81
N CYS A 93 -12.24 28.85 -6.69
CA CYS A 93 -11.22 28.04 -7.32
C CYS A 93 -10.34 27.36 -6.27
N ARG A 94 -9.72 26.24 -6.68
CA ARG A 94 -8.69 25.54 -5.92
C ARG A 94 -7.64 24.95 -6.85
N HIS A 95 -6.43 24.80 -6.36
CA HIS A 95 -5.38 24.09 -7.08
C HIS A 95 -5.41 22.60 -6.78
N ARG A 96 -5.02 21.79 -7.77
CA ARG A 96 -4.68 20.38 -7.56
C ARG A 96 -3.19 20.27 -7.33
N CYS A 97 -2.81 19.45 -6.35
CA CYS A 97 -1.44 19.23 -5.94
C CYS A 97 -1.14 17.74 -5.92
N VAL A 98 0.10 17.36 -6.25
CA VAL A 98 0.55 15.97 -6.28
C VAL A 98 1.85 15.78 -5.52
N LYS A 99 2.00 14.63 -4.87
CA LYS A 99 3.26 14.19 -4.28
C LYS A 99 3.50 12.74 -4.66
N GLU A 100 4.70 12.45 -5.15
CA GLU A 100 5.13 11.08 -5.39
C GLU A 100 5.76 10.53 -4.11
N PHE A 101 5.36 9.33 -3.75
CA PHE A 101 5.85 8.61 -2.58
C PHE A 101 6.29 7.22 -3.04
N GLU A 102 7.53 6.85 -2.72
CA GLU A 102 8.02 5.49 -2.96
C GLU A 102 7.64 4.63 -1.74
N GLN A 103 6.68 3.74 -1.95
CA GLN A 103 6.25 2.76 -0.97
C GLN A 103 7.19 1.55 -1.09
N PRO A 104 7.97 1.22 -0.05
CA PRO A 104 8.80 0.03 -0.05
C PRO A 104 7.89 -1.20 -0.06
N GLU A 105 7.99 -1.98 -1.13
CA GLU A 105 7.15 -3.16 -1.36
C GLU A 105 8.00 -4.32 -1.82
N CYS A 106 7.69 -5.51 -1.30
CA CYS A 106 8.37 -6.72 -1.71
C CYS A 106 7.66 -7.35 -2.91
N CYS A 107 8.44 -7.96 -3.81
CA CYS A 107 7.85 -8.68 -4.94
C CYS A 107 7.08 -9.91 -4.44
N GLN A 108 6.18 -10.45 -5.27
CA GLN A 108 5.34 -11.60 -4.90
C GLN A 108 6.18 -12.78 -4.36
N GLY A 109 5.81 -13.29 -3.19
CA GLY A 109 6.54 -14.37 -2.50
C GLY A 109 7.69 -13.91 -1.61
N HIS A 110 7.84 -12.60 -1.40
CA HIS A 110 8.81 -12.00 -0.49
C HIS A 110 8.12 -11.07 0.53
N TRP A 111 8.59 -11.07 1.78
CA TRP A 111 7.99 -10.31 2.88
C TRP A 111 9.04 -9.85 3.90
N GLY A 112 8.65 -8.90 4.77
CA GLY A 112 9.52 -8.35 5.82
C GLY A 112 10.45 -7.24 5.32
N PRO A 113 11.21 -6.60 6.23
CA PRO A 113 12.02 -5.42 5.91
C PRO A 113 13.12 -5.70 4.87
N ASP A 114 13.59 -6.94 4.77
CA ASP A 114 14.64 -7.36 3.83
C ASP A 114 14.09 -8.12 2.61
N CYS A 115 12.76 -8.17 2.43
CA CYS A 115 12.08 -8.92 1.37
C CYS A 115 12.59 -10.37 1.23
N MET A 116 12.50 -11.12 2.33
CA MET A 116 12.90 -12.53 2.39
C MET A 116 11.78 -13.44 1.84
N GLY A 117 12.16 -14.53 1.18
CA GLY A 117 11.22 -15.49 0.59
C GLY A 117 10.55 -16.44 1.59
N GLU A 118 9.40 -16.98 1.19
CA GLU A 118 8.55 -17.96 1.92
C GLU A 118 9.34 -19.12 2.58
N LEU A 119 10.41 -19.61 1.94
CA LEU A 119 11.23 -20.71 2.47
C LEU A 119 11.91 -20.39 3.82
N PHE A 120 12.18 -19.11 4.10
CA PHE A 120 12.84 -18.71 5.34
C PHE A 120 11.88 -18.73 6.55
N TRP A 121 10.60 -18.43 6.33
CA TRP A 121 9.56 -18.46 7.37
C TRP A 121 9.21 -19.87 7.82
N VAL A 122 9.27 -20.86 6.91
CA VAL A 122 9.04 -22.27 7.24
C VAL A 122 10.03 -22.75 8.31
N PHE A 123 11.29 -22.30 8.27
CA PHE A 123 12.29 -22.61 9.31
C PHE A 123 11.97 -21.94 10.66
N THR A 124 11.41 -20.73 10.66
CA THR A 124 10.99 -20.03 11.89
C THR A 124 9.78 -20.70 12.55
N TYR A 125 8.87 -21.30 11.78
CA TYR A 125 7.71 -22.03 12.31
C TYR A 125 8.07 -23.33 13.05
N VAL A 126 9.23 -23.93 12.75
CA VAL A 126 9.72 -25.13 13.46
C VAL A 126 10.45 -24.77 14.77
N HIS A 127 10.73 -23.49 15.03
CA HIS A 127 11.44 -23.02 16.23
C HIS A 127 10.74 -21.79 16.85
N PRO A 128 9.71 -21.99 17.70
CA PRO A 128 8.79 -20.93 18.15
C PRO A 128 9.37 -19.83 19.05
N LEU A 129 10.67 -19.85 19.38
CA LEU A 129 11.29 -18.90 20.32
C LEU A 129 11.63 -17.51 19.72
N ILE A 130 11.41 -17.28 18.42
CA ILE A 130 11.88 -16.04 17.74
C ILE A 130 10.72 -15.07 17.42
N CYS A 131 9.46 -15.50 17.50
CA CYS A 131 8.33 -14.71 16.99
C CYS A 131 7.94 -13.52 17.91
N SER A 132 8.26 -13.54 19.20
CA SER A 132 7.83 -12.50 20.14
C SER A 132 8.65 -11.20 20.07
N SER A 133 9.83 -11.19 19.43
CA SER A 133 10.74 -10.03 19.46
C SER A 133 10.78 -9.19 18.18
N LEU A 134 10.05 -9.57 17.11
CA LEU A 134 10.18 -8.95 15.78
C LEU A 134 8.92 -8.24 15.25
N CYS A 135 7.91 -8.03 16.10
CA CYS A 135 6.83 -7.08 15.77
C CYS A 135 6.99 -5.75 16.53
N PRO A 136 7.88 -4.84 16.10
CA PRO A 136 7.62 -3.43 16.28
C PRO A 136 7.09 -2.86 14.96
N ASN A 137 5.94 -2.20 15.04
CA ASN A 137 5.32 -1.37 14.01
C ASN A 137 4.35 -2.08 13.06
N GLN A 138 3.19 -2.42 13.62
CA GLN A 138 1.92 -1.99 13.03
C GLN A 138 2.03 -0.53 12.57
N ILE A 139 2.21 -0.28 11.27
CA ILE A 139 1.79 1.00 10.69
C ILE A 139 0.30 0.81 10.40
N HIS A 140 -0.54 1.24 11.34
CA HIS A 140 -1.97 1.41 11.10
C HIS A 140 -2.17 2.29 9.86
N SER A 141 -2.75 1.73 8.81
CA SER A 141 -3.45 2.52 7.79
C SER A 141 -4.69 3.13 8.44
N TYR A 142 -4.76 4.46 8.46
CA TYR A 142 -6.01 5.22 8.58
C TYR A 142 -6.58 5.49 7.19
#